data_AF-A0A3N5IUJ4-F1
#
_entry.id   AF-A0A3N5IUJ4-F1
#
_cell.length_a   1.000
_cell.length_b   1.000
_cell.length_c   1.000
_cell.angle_alpha   90.00
_cell.angle_beta   90.00
_cell.angle_gamma   90.00
#
_symmetry.space_group_name_H-M   'P 1'
#
loop_
_entity.id
_entity.type
_entity.pdbx_description
1 polymer ?
#
loop_
_entity_poly.entity_id
_entity_poly.type
_entity_poly.pdbx_seq_one_letter_code
_entity_poly.pdbx_strand_id
1 'polypeptide(L)'
;MNKQSFSLLLLLLAGVASAQNFSLKLDNQVIPLVSQGDSIWVAQVHGITYYLMERSIVDSLTKKIEIKEAIIRRHLKVLAAQDSLLRKYEQYELAADTHISKQKEMLAVADSLHQGYKSLYRDLKKIVGISPLSFVTGIGMLTHPDDKLLVGSLGINYGRGEINALIGKDAWGVALGIRWPINF
;
A
#
# COMPACT_ATOMS: atom_id res chain seq x y z
N MET A 1 -59.25 12.25 -15.40
CA MET A 1 -59.92 13.32 -16.16
C MET A 1 -60.57 14.23 -15.12
N ASN A 2 -60.06 15.46 -14.96
CA ASN A 2 -60.77 16.67 -14.55
C ASN A 2 -59.73 17.76 -14.21
N LYS A 3 -59.19 18.37 -15.27
CA LYS A 3 -58.54 19.68 -15.19
C LYS A 3 -59.65 20.69 -14.87
N GLN A 4 -59.78 21.10 -13.62
CA GLN A 4 -60.54 22.31 -13.29
C GLN A 4 -59.63 23.51 -13.58
N SER A 5 -59.77 24.04 -14.78
CA SER A 5 -59.21 25.33 -15.19
C SER A 5 -59.92 26.42 -14.38
N PHE A 6 -59.30 26.90 -13.30
CA PHE A 6 -59.76 28.10 -12.61
C PHE A 6 -59.25 29.32 -13.36
N SER A 7 -60.13 29.90 -14.18
CA SER A 7 -59.91 31.17 -14.87
C SER A 7 -59.94 32.31 -13.85
N LEU A 8 -58.75 32.74 -13.40
CA LEU A 8 -58.60 33.92 -12.56
C LEU A 8 -58.55 35.15 -13.48
N LEU A 9 -59.66 35.88 -13.54
CA LEU A 9 -59.82 37.05 -14.39
C LEU A 9 -59.08 38.24 -13.75
N LEU A 10 -57.85 38.48 -14.20
CA LEU A 10 -56.99 39.57 -13.73
C LEU A 10 -57.17 40.80 -14.62
N LEU A 11 -57.92 41.80 -14.14
CA LEU A 11 -58.01 43.12 -14.76
C LEU A 11 -56.71 43.90 -14.43
N LEU A 12 -55.70 43.76 -15.30
CA LEU A 12 -54.48 44.57 -15.28
C LEU A 12 -54.77 45.96 -15.86
N LEU A 13 -55.13 46.91 -14.99
CA LEU A 13 -54.97 48.32 -15.29
C LEU A 13 -53.59 48.74 -14.78
N ALA A 14 -52.68 48.92 -15.75
CA ALA A 14 -51.38 49.54 -15.55
C ALA A 14 -51.57 50.94 -14.94
N GLY A 15 -51.10 51.11 -13.71
CA GLY A 15 -51.10 52.39 -13.02
C GLY A 15 -50.10 52.33 -11.88
N VAL A 16 -49.00 53.04 -12.05
CA VAL A 16 -47.97 53.28 -11.03
C VAL A 16 -48.66 53.78 -9.77
N ALA A 17 -48.59 53.03 -8.68
CA ALA A 17 -49.06 53.51 -7.39
C ALA A 17 -48.29 52.87 -6.24
N SER A 18 -47.42 53.68 -5.64
CA SER A 18 -46.95 53.50 -4.27
C SER A 18 -48.15 53.34 -3.33
N ALA A 19 -48.06 52.38 -2.40
CA ALA A 19 -48.99 52.19 -1.29
C ALA A 19 -50.48 52.08 -1.66
N GLN A 20 -50.84 51.17 -2.55
CA GLN A 20 -52.23 50.69 -2.62
C GLN A 20 -52.38 49.40 -1.82
N ASN A 21 -53.29 49.40 -0.84
CA ASN A 21 -53.69 48.21 -0.10
C ASN A 21 -54.42 47.26 -1.05
N PHE A 22 -53.70 46.37 -1.72
CA PHE A 22 -54.31 45.34 -2.54
C PHE A 22 -55.05 44.36 -1.62
N SER A 23 -56.25 43.96 -2.04
CA SER A 23 -57.02 42.96 -1.32
C SER A 23 -57.58 41.95 -2.30
N LEU A 24 -57.48 40.67 -1.93
CA LEU A 24 -58.09 39.58 -2.69
C LEU A 24 -59.51 39.37 -2.16
N LYS A 25 -60.49 39.41 -3.06
CA LYS A 25 -61.85 38.98 -2.76
C LYS A 25 -61.99 37.51 -3.11
N LEU A 26 -62.17 36.66 -2.11
CA LEU A 26 -62.45 35.24 -2.28
C LEU A 26 -63.76 34.95 -1.55
N ASP A 27 -64.79 34.47 -2.25
CA ASP A 27 -66.10 34.07 -1.70
C ASP A 27 -66.63 34.98 -0.58
N ASN A 28 -66.75 36.28 -0.88
CA ASN A 28 -67.20 37.35 0.04
C ASN A 28 -66.25 37.77 1.18
N GLN A 29 -65.04 37.21 1.26
CA GLN A 29 -64.02 37.65 2.22
C GLN A 29 -62.96 38.53 1.54
N VAL A 30 -62.56 39.60 2.23
CA VAL A 30 -61.49 40.52 1.81
C VAL A 30 -60.22 40.14 2.54
N ILE A 31 -59.27 39.58 1.82
CA ILE A 31 -57.96 39.18 2.38
C ILE A 31 -56.96 40.29 2.10
N PRO A 32 -56.33 40.88 3.13
CA PRO A 32 -55.30 41.90 2.94
C PRO A 32 -54.03 41.27 2.36
N LEU A 33 -53.50 41.87 1.29
CA LEU A 33 -52.17 41.55 0.77
C LEU A 33 -51.16 42.46 1.46
N VAL A 34 -50.14 41.86 2.08
CA VAL A 34 -49.01 42.59 2.65
C VAL A 34 -47.86 42.53 1.66
N SER A 35 -47.39 43.68 1.19
CA SER A 35 -46.18 43.73 0.35
C SER A 35 -44.98 43.35 1.18
N GLN A 36 -44.22 42.36 0.73
CA GLN A 36 -42.97 41.96 1.34
C GLN A 36 -41.84 42.23 0.32
N GLY A 37 -41.47 43.52 0.19
CA GLY A 37 -40.52 44.02 -0.81
C GLY A 37 -41.21 44.55 -2.08
N ASP A 38 -40.46 44.62 -3.19
CA ASP A 38 -40.86 45.32 -4.41
C ASP A 38 -41.76 44.50 -5.36
N SER A 39 -41.80 43.17 -5.21
CA SER A 39 -42.44 42.27 -6.20
C SER A 39 -43.10 41.02 -5.61
N ILE A 40 -43.16 40.91 -4.28
CA ILE A 40 -43.77 39.77 -3.59
C ILE A 40 -44.88 40.28 -2.68
N TRP A 41 -46.07 39.73 -2.88
CA TRP A 41 -47.23 40.00 -2.06
C TRP A 41 -47.58 38.75 -1.26
N VAL A 42 -47.84 38.92 0.03
CA VAL A 42 -48.14 37.81 0.92
C VAL A 42 -49.60 37.93 1.38
N ALA A 43 -50.35 36.84 1.22
CA ALA A 43 -51.71 36.72 1.74
C ALA A 43 -51.78 35.55 2.70
N GLN A 44 -52.37 35.76 3.88
CA GLN A 44 -52.65 34.68 4.82
C GLN A 44 -54.14 34.36 4.78
N VAL A 45 -54.48 33.12 4.41
CA VAL A 45 -55.87 32.67 4.26
C VAL A 45 -56.02 31.37 5.03
N HIS A 46 -56.91 31.36 6.02
CA HIS A 46 -57.17 30.18 6.86
C HIS A 46 -55.90 29.53 7.47
N GLY A 47 -54.92 30.35 7.88
CA GLY A 47 -53.65 29.89 8.46
C GLY A 47 -52.59 29.45 7.43
N ILE A 48 -52.89 29.48 6.14
CA ILE A 48 -51.96 29.16 5.05
C ILE A 48 -51.41 30.46 4.45
N THR A 49 -50.09 30.54 4.30
CA THR A 49 -49.39 31.68 3.69
C THR A 49 -49.23 31.46 2.19
N TYR A 50 -49.80 32.37 1.40
CA TYR A 50 -49.71 32.39 -0.05
C TYR A 50 -48.76 33.51 -0.48
N TYR A 51 -47.82 33.17 -1.36
CA TYR A 51 -46.92 34.11 -2.00
C TYR A 51 -47.41 34.38 -3.42
N LEU A 52 -47.80 35.63 -3.68
CA LEU A 52 -48.12 36.12 -5.01
C LEU A 52 -46.89 36.83 -5.56
N MET A 53 -46.39 36.32 -6.67
CA MET A 53 -45.20 36.83 -7.35
C MET A 53 -45.46 36.84 -8.84
N GLU A 54 -44.74 37.67 -9.58
CA GLU A 54 -44.78 37.63 -11.04
C GLU A 54 -44.30 36.26 -11.56
N ARG A 55 -44.96 35.73 -12.58
CA ARG A 55 -44.62 34.43 -13.17
C ARG A 55 -43.16 34.35 -13.63
N SER A 56 -42.60 35.44 -14.14
CA SER A 56 -41.20 35.55 -14.54
C SER A 56 -40.22 35.29 -13.38
N ILE A 57 -40.58 35.72 -12.17
CA ILE A 57 -39.81 35.50 -10.93
C ILE A 57 -39.91 34.02 -10.52
N VAL A 58 -41.11 33.44 -10.57
CA VAL A 58 -41.34 32.00 -10.29
C VAL A 58 -40.49 31.14 -11.23
N ASP A 59 -40.53 31.41 -12.53
CA ASP A 59 -39.80 30.65 -13.54
C ASP A 59 -38.27 30.77 -13.33
N SER A 60 -37.78 31.97 -13.00
CA SER A 60 -36.37 32.22 -12.68
C SER A 60 -35.91 31.47 -11.41
N LEU A 61 -36.72 31.49 -10.35
CA LEU A 61 -36.42 30.77 -9.10
C LEU A 61 -36.46 29.26 -9.31
N THR A 62 -37.45 28.76 -10.06
CA THR A 62 -37.56 27.33 -10.40
C THR A 62 -36.32 26.87 -11.15
N LYS A 63 -35.90 27.61 -12.18
CA LYS A 63 -34.66 27.32 -12.92
C LYS A 63 -33.42 27.35 -12.03
N LYS A 64 -33.31 28.31 -11.10
CA LYS A 64 -32.20 28.36 -10.14
C LYS A 64 -32.20 27.16 -9.19
N ILE A 65 -33.38 26.72 -8.73
CA ILE A 65 -33.53 25.53 -7.89
C ILE A 65 -33.09 24.29 -8.65
N GLU A 66 -33.57 24.08 -9.87
CA GLU A 66 -33.19 22.94 -10.72
C GLU A 66 -31.67 22.87 -10.95
N ILE A 67 -31.03 24.00 -11.23
CA ILE A 67 -29.57 24.07 -11.39
C ILE A 67 -28.87 23.69 -10.08
N LYS A 68 -29.31 24.24 -8.94
CA LYS A 68 -28.73 23.91 -7.63
C LYS A 68 -28.90 22.44 -7.28
N GLU A 69 -30.08 21.87 -7.53
CA GLU A 69 -30.32 20.44 -7.33
C GLU A 69 -29.41 19.57 -8.21
N ALA A 70 -29.22 19.94 -9.48
CA ALA A 70 -28.32 19.23 -10.38
C ALA A 70 -26.86 19.28 -9.87
N ILE A 71 -26.42 20.42 -9.36
CA ILE A 71 -25.11 20.60 -8.74
C ILE A 71 -24.97 19.73 -7.47
N ILE A 72 -25.97 19.75 -6.59
CA ILE A 72 -25.98 18.91 -5.38
C ILE A 72 -25.90 17.43 -5.76
N ARG A 73 -26.71 16.98 -6.72
CA ARG A 73 -26.67 15.59 -7.22
C ARG A 73 -25.29 15.22 -7.77
N ARG A 74 -24.62 16.15 -8.47
CA ARG A 74 -23.25 15.95 -8.97
C ARG A 74 -22.25 15.81 -7.82
N HIS A 75 -22.32 16.68 -6.81
CA HIS A 75 -21.44 16.60 -5.64
C HIS A 75 -21.64 15.32 -4.83
N LEU A 76 -22.88 14.86 -4.65
CA LEU A 76 -23.16 13.58 -4.00
C LEU A 76 -22.51 12.41 -4.74
N LYS A 77 -22.52 12.41 -6.08
CA LYS A 77 -21.81 11.39 -6.87
C LYS A 77 -20.30 11.46 -6.68
N VAL A 78 -19.72 12.66 -6.59
CA VAL A 78 -18.29 12.84 -6.34
C VAL A 78 -17.91 12.32 -4.96
N LEU A 79 -18.71 12.62 -3.92
CA LEU A 79 -18.49 12.11 -2.58
C LEU A 79 -18.55 10.58 -2.54
N ALA A 80 -19.55 9.97 -3.18
CA ALA A 80 -19.63 8.51 -3.27
C ALA A 80 -18.43 7.88 -4.00
N ALA A 81 -17.92 8.54 -5.05
CA ALA A 81 -16.72 8.09 -5.74
C ALA A 81 -15.47 8.21 -4.85
N GLN A 82 -15.36 9.29 -4.07
CA GLN A 82 -14.28 9.48 -3.11
C GLN A 82 -14.30 8.40 -2.01
N ASP A 83 -15.46 8.11 -1.43
CA ASP A 83 -15.61 7.05 -0.43
C ASP A 83 -15.22 5.69 -0.99
N SER A 84 -15.61 5.40 -2.24
CA SER A 84 -15.20 4.17 -2.92
C SER A 84 -13.68 4.09 -3.13
N LEU A 85 -13.01 5.21 -3.40
CA LEU A 85 -11.56 5.24 -3.57
C LEU A 85 -10.85 5.06 -2.23
N LEU A 86 -11.34 5.69 -1.16
CA LEU A 86 -10.82 5.51 0.20
C LEU A 86 -10.87 4.05 0.63
N ARG A 87 -12.01 3.37 0.45
CA ARG A 87 -12.13 1.94 0.78
C ARG A 87 -11.15 1.06 -0.01
N LYS A 88 -10.92 1.37 -1.29
CA LYS A 88 -9.93 0.64 -2.10
C LYS A 88 -8.52 0.89 -1.59
N TYR A 89 -8.21 2.12 -1.18
CA TYR A 89 -6.92 2.45 -0.60
C TYR A 89 -6.65 1.66 0.69
N GLU A 90 -7.62 1.63 1.61
CA GLU A 90 -7.53 0.83 2.85
C GLU A 90 -7.31 -0.66 2.55
N GLN A 91 -7.96 -1.20 1.52
CA GLN A 91 -7.73 -2.59 1.08
C GLN A 91 -6.31 -2.81 0.56
N TYR A 92 -5.76 -1.86 -0.20
CA TYR A 92 -4.38 -1.95 -0.68
C TYR A 92 -3.37 -1.86 0.46
N GLU A 93 -3.62 -1.00 1.45
CA GLU A 93 -2.79 -0.88 2.64
C GLU A 93 -2.74 -2.20 3.42
N LEU A 94 -3.91 -2.80 3.68
CA LEU A 94 -4.00 -4.08 4.37
C LEU A 94 -3.34 -5.23 3.59
N ALA A 95 -3.49 -5.23 2.26
CA ALA A 95 -2.81 -6.20 1.40
C ALA A 95 -1.29 -6.02 1.47
N ALA A 96 -0.80 -4.78 1.45
CA ALA A 96 0.63 -4.47 1.56
C ALA A 96 1.20 -4.95 2.90
N ASP A 97 0.51 -4.69 4.01
CA ASP A 97 0.92 -5.18 5.34
C ASP A 97 0.99 -6.70 5.40
N THR A 98 0.02 -7.37 4.80
CA THR A 98 0.01 -8.85 4.69
C THR A 98 1.21 -9.34 3.89
N HIS A 99 1.54 -8.69 2.79
CA HIS A 99 2.72 -9.03 1.98
C HIS A 99 4.03 -8.80 2.74
N ILE A 100 4.17 -7.68 3.44
CA ILE A 100 5.34 -7.36 4.26
C ILE A 100 5.51 -8.41 5.36
N SER A 101 4.41 -8.80 6.03
CA SER A 101 4.43 -9.84 7.06
C SER A 101 4.94 -11.18 6.50
N LYS A 102 4.41 -11.63 5.35
CA LYS A 102 4.90 -12.84 4.66
C LYS A 102 6.36 -12.76 4.25
N GLN A 103 6.82 -11.60 3.76
CA GLN A 103 8.22 -11.41 3.41
C GLN A 103 9.15 -11.51 4.63
N LYS A 104 8.73 -10.97 5.78
CA LYS A 104 9.48 -11.12 7.04
C LYS A 104 9.58 -12.59 7.46
N GLU A 105 8.50 -13.35 7.34
CA GLU A 105 8.51 -14.79 7.63
C GLU A 105 9.45 -15.54 6.68
N MET A 106 9.41 -15.24 5.37
CA MET A 106 10.32 -15.84 4.39
C MET A 106 11.78 -15.53 4.68
N LEU A 107 12.10 -14.30 5.09
CA LEU A 107 13.45 -13.92 5.51
C LEU A 107 13.90 -14.70 6.75
N ALA A 108 13.03 -14.85 7.75
CA ALA A 108 13.36 -15.63 8.95
C ALA A 108 13.64 -17.11 8.61
N VAL A 109 12.88 -17.69 7.68
CA VAL A 109 13.13 -19.06 7.19
C VAL A 109 14.46 -19.13 6.43
N ALA A 110 14.75 -18.15 5.56
CA ALA A 110 16.01 -18.08 4.83
C ALA A 110 17.23 -17.96 5.77
N ASP A 111 17.13 -17.15 6.82
CA ASP A 111 18.16 -17.01 7.84
C ASP A 111 18.37 -18.32 8.61
N SER A 112 17.29 -18.99 8.98
CA SER A 112 17.35 -20.30 9.64
C SER A 112 18.02 -21.34 8.75
N LEU A 113 17.66 -21.41 7.46
CA LEU A 113 18.30 -22.29 6.48
C LEU A 113 19.79 -21.97 6.34
N HIS A 114 20.16 -20.70 6.21
CA HIS A 114 21.56 -20.30 6.10
C HIS A 114 22.38 -20.73 7.33
N GLN A 115 21.84 -20.52 8.53
CA GLN A 115 22.47 -20.98 9.77
C GLN A 115 22.60 -22.50 9.83
N GLY A 116 21.54 -23.23 9.43
CA GLY A 116 21.54 -24.68 9.33
C GLY A 116 22.63 -25.20 8.38
N TYR A 117 22.71 -24.66 7.17
CA TYR A 117 23.76 -24.99 6.21
C TYR A 117 25.17 -24.69 6.73
N LYS A 118 25.36 -23.53 7.38
CA LYS A 118 26.64 -23.15 7.98
C LYS A 118 27.06 -24.13 9.08
N SER A 119 26.12 -24.60 9.90
CA SER A 119 26.37 -25.64 10.90
C SER A 119 26.73 -26.96 10.24
N LEU A 120 25.94 -27.41 9.26
CA LEU A 120 26.17 -28.66 8.55
C LEU A 120 27.55 -28.68 7.89
N TYR A 121 27.95 -27.57 7.25
CA TYR A 121 29.29 -27.42 6.68
C TYR A 121 30.39 -27.52 7.74
N ARG A 122 30.19 -26.89 8.90
CA ARG A 122 31.14 -26.96 10.02
C ARG A 122 31.28 -28.39 10.54
N ASP A 123 30.17 -29.12 10.67
CA ASP A 123 30.16 -30.50 11.16
C ASP A 123 30.76 -31.45 10.13
N LEU A 124 30.44 -31.28 8.85
CA LEU A 124 31.08 -32.02 7.76
C LEU A 124 32.60 -31.77 7.74
N LYS A 125 33.04 -30.52 7.90
CA LYS A 125 34.48 -30.20 7.98
C LYS A 125 35.18 -30.91 9.13
N LYS A 126 34.50 -31.08 10.27
CA LYS A 126 35.02 -31.86 11.41
C LYS A 126 35.09 -33.36 11.10
N ILE A 127 34.03 -33.93 10.52
CA ILE A 127 33.93 -35.38 10.22
C ILE A 127 34.92 -35.80 9.15
N VAL A 128 35.04 -35.02 8.06
CA VAL A 128 35.98 -35.30 6.96
C VAL A 128 37.44 -35.09 7.38
N GLY A 129 37.70 -34.66 8.62
CA GLY A 129 39.05 -34.55 9.16
C GLY A 129 39.91 -33.57 8.38
N ILE A 130 39.29 -32.60 7.69
CA ILE A 130 40.00 -31.47 7.06
C ILE A 130 40.38 -30.49 8.17
N SER A 131 41.14 -31.00 9.15
CA SER A 131 41.96 -30.16 9.99
C SER A 131 43.00 -29.56 9.05
N PRO A 132 43.05 -28.23 8.93
CA PRO A 132 44.09 -27.61 8.13
C PRO A 132 45.46 -27.86 8.75
N LEU A 133 45.59 -28.47 9.93
CA LEU A 133 46.86 -28.81 10.55
C LEU A 133 46.84 -30.27 11.03
N SER A 134 47.80 -31.09 10.60
CA SER A 134 48.01 -32.45 11.13
C SER A 134 49.49 -32.78 11.26
N PHE A 135 49.88 -33.51 12.32
CA PHE A 135 51.24 -34.03 12.45
C PHE A 135 51.39 -35.33 11.66
N VAL A 136 52.50 -35.47 10.95
CA VAL A 136 52.87 -36.68 10.22
C VAL A 136 54.16 -37.19 10.81
N THR A 137 54.18 -38.47 11.15
CA THR A 137 55.40 -39.19 11.47
C THR A 137 55.50 -40.37 10.52
N GLY A 138 56.71 -40.68 10.07
CA GLY A 138 56.91 -41.73 9.09
C GLY A 138 58.33 -42.25 9.07
N ILE A 139 58.52 -43.30 8.29
CA ILE A 139 59.83 -43.84 7.95
C ILE A 139 59.84 -43.90 6.43
N GLY A 140 60.86 -43.30 5.83
CA GLY A 140 61.07 -43.23 4.40
C GLY A 140 62.44 -43.74 4.02
N MET A 141 62.68 -43.79 2.72
CA MET A 141 63.98 -44.16 2.16
C MET A 141 64.41 -43.07 1.20
N LEU A 142 65.56 -42.44 1.49
CA LEU A 142 66.18 -41.43 0.63
C LEU A 142 67.12 -42.16 -0.34
N THR A 143 66.94 -41.95 -1.64
CA THR A 143 67.87 -42.50 -2.64
C THR A 143 68.98 -41.49 -2.91
N HIS A 144 70.19 -41.80 -2.47
CA HIS A 144 71.42 -41.10 -2.79
C HIS A 144 72.08 -41.78 -4.01
N PRO A 145 72.92 -41.10 -4.82
CA PRO A 145 73.51 -41.67 -6.03
C PRO A 145 74.23 -43.01 -5.81
N ASP A 146 74.81 -43.21 -4.61
CA ASP A 146 75.61 -44.38 -4.28
C ASP A 146 74.94 -45.32 -3.24
N ASP A 147 73.85 -44.90 -2.56
CA ASP A 147 73.21 -45.72 -1.52
C ASP A 147 71.75 -45.32 -1.22
N LYS A 148 70.99 -46.20 -0.57
CA LYS A 148 69.62 -45.97 -0.09
C LYS A 148 69.62 -45.87 1.43
N LEU A 149 69.37 -44.67 1.94
CA LEU A 149 69.40 -44.39 3.37
C LEU A 149 67.99 -44.42 3.96
N LEU A 150 67.82 -45.19 5.03
CA LEU A 150 66.59 -45.15 5.83
C LEU A 150 66.55 -43.83 6.62
N VAL A 151 65.45 -43.11 6.53
CA VAL A 151 65.23 -41.84 7.24
C VAL A 151 63.90 -41.87 7.99
N GLY A 152 63.90 -41.42 9.24
CA GLY A 152 62.67 -41.05 9.94
C GLY A 152 62.18 -39.70 9.42
N SER A 153 60.87 -39.53 9.30
CA SER A 153 60.24 -38.27 8.96
C SER A 153 59.35 -37.77 10.10
N LEU A 154 59.44 -36.49 10.40
CA LEU A 154 58.55 -35.78 11.30
C LEU A 154 58.13 -34.47 10.63
N GLY A 155 56.83 -34.24 10.52
CA GLY A 155 56.34 -33.08 9.80
C GLY A 155 54.94 -32.64 10.15
N ILE A 156 54.56 -31.55 9.52
CA ILE A 156 53.28 -30.89 9.70
C ILE A 156 52.66 -30.70 8.32
N ASN A 157 51.42 -31.12 8.18
CA ASN A 157 50.62 -30.82 7.01
C ASN A 157 49.81 -29.57 7.24
N TYR A 158 49.75 -28.71 6.22
CA TYR A 158 48.77 -27.64 6.15
C TYR A 158 47.92 -27.71 4.87
N GLY A 159 46.67 -28.15 5.01
CA GLY A 159 45.75 -28.35 3.88
C GLY A 159 46.28 -29.40 2.87
N ARG A 160 46.78 -28.95 1.71
CA ARG A 160 47.39 -29.81 0.68
C ARG A 160 48.92 -29.79 0.71
N GLY A 161 49.54 -28.91 1.49
CA GLY A 161 51.00 -28.83 1.62
C GLY A 161 51.49 -29.65 2.81
N GLU A 162 52.67 -30.23 2.67
CA GLU A 162 53.34 -31.04 3.68
C GLU A 162 54.79 -30.57 3.80
N ILE A 163 55.26 -30.39 5.03
CA ILE A 163 56.65 -30.07 5.34
C ILE A 163 57.14 -31.12 6.32
N ASN A 164 58.15 -31.89 5.92
CA ASN A 164 58.74 -32.96 6.71
C ASN A 164 60.22 -32.70 6.94
N ALA A 165 60.67 -32.76 8.19
CA ALA A 165 62.07 -32.95 8.52
C ALA A 165 62.41 -34.43 8.38
N LEU A 166 63.46 -34.72 7.60
CA LEU A 166 64.01 -36.06 7.40
C LEU A 166 65.27 -36.19 8.26
N ILE A 167 65.33 -37.25 9.07
CA ILE A 167 66.41 -37.51 10.02
C ILE A 167 66.85 -38.97 9.88
N GLY A 168 68.09 -39.18 9.46
CA GLY A 168 68.75 -40.48 9.34
C GLY A 168 70.19 -40.43 9.83
N LYS A 169 70.82 -41.61 9.93
CA LYS A 169 72.15 -41.80 10.52
C LYS A 169 73.22 -40.88 9.91
N ASP A 170 73.15 -40.65 8.60
CA ASP A 170 74.06 -39.78 7.83
C ASP A 170 73.29 -38.90 6.81
N ALA A 171 72.01 -38.65 7.05
CA ALA A 171 71.16 -37.86 6.15
C ALA A 171 70.22 -36.95 6.96
N TRP A 172 70.26 -35.65 6.67
CA TRP A 172 69.30 -34.68 7.17
C TRP A 172 68.75 -33.88 6.00
N GLY A 173 67.47 -33.52 6.06
CA GLY A 173 66.86 -32.73 5.00
C GLY A 173 65.46 -32.26 5.33
N VAL A 174 64.94 -31.39 4.49
CA VAL A 174 63.54 -30.97 4.54
C VAL A 174 62.89 -31.39 3.23
N ALA A 175 61.81 -32.15 3.33
CA ALA A 175 60.97 -32.49 2.18
C ALA A 175 59.73 -31.61 2.19
N LEU A 176 59.42 -31.05 1.02
CA LEU A 176 58.17 -30.36 0.76
C LEU A 176 57.32 -31.24 -0.14
N GLY A 177 56.12 -31.58 0.32
CA GLY A 177 55.16 -32.42 -0.38
C GLY A 177 53.88 -31.66 -0.70
N ILE A 178 53.22 -32.06 -1.79
CA ILE A 178 51.83 -31.69 -2.05
C ILE A 178 51.01 -32.97 -2.08
N ARG A 179 50.05 -33.08 -1.16
CA ARG A 179 49.15 -34.22 -1.08
C ARG A 179 48.05 -34.08 -2.12
N TRP A 180 48.08 -34.92 -3.15
CA TRP A 180 46.98 -35.07 -4.09
C TRP A 180 45.92 -36.00 -3.49
N PRO A 181 44.68 -35.53 -3.26
CA PRO A 181 43.59 -36.41 -2.84
C PRO A 181 43.20 -37.27 -4.04
N ILE A 182 43.58 -38.55 -4.01
CA ILE A 182 43.02 -39.53 -4.93
C ILE A 182 41.73 -40.02 -4.26
N ASN A 183 40.60 -39.45 -4.66
CA ASN A 183 39.28 -39.96 -4.25
C ASN A 183 39.00 -41.21 -5.09
N PHE A 184 39.04 -42.38 -4.46
CA PHE A 184 38.44 -43.62 -4.99
C PHE A 184 37.04 -43.81 -4.39
#